data_AF-A0A6A3GNT2-F1
#
_entry.id   AF-A0A6A3GNT2-F1
#
_cell.length_a   1.000
_cell.length_b   1.000
_cell.length_c   1.000
_cell.angle_alpha   90.00
_cell.angle_beta   90.00
_cell.angle_gamma   90.00
#
_symmetry.space_group_name_H-M   'P 1'
#
loop_
_entity.id
_entity.type
_entity.pdbx_description
1 polymer ?
#
loop_
_entity_poly.entity_id
_entity_poly.type
_entity_poly.pdbx_seq_one_letter_code
_entity_poly.pdbx_strand_id
1 'polypeptide(L)'
;MAIASSGTSATTSGTNTSTATTAVSAGTPALQAPSQLSVIDRELKPWNLYDLSGAESPESLKTMHAYFHRFRALRGNGVEGVAHDSLQRSWCAMIVRWNRMLRADTSFVEWLEACEEVVGNYSLRDLRARVCTNAWDAGRICYVQVREGHAVCGSSGNFSEEN
;
A
#
# COMPACT_ATOMS: atom_id res chain seq x y z
N MET A 1 -6.94 -23.80 66.76
CA MET A 1 -6.37 -23.02 67.88
C MET A 1 -5.08 -23.73 68.31
N ALA A 2 -4.00 -22.98 68.58
CA ALA A 2 -2.64 -23.43 68.93
C ALA A 2 -1.79 -23.96 67.75
N ILE A 3 -0.87 -23.21 67.08
CA ILE A 3 0.44 -22.59 67.42
C ILE A 3 1.55 -23.47 68.02
N ALA A 4 2.71 -23.40 67.33
CA ALA A 4 4.11 -23.48 67.78
C ALA A 4 4.80 -24.85 67.98
N SER A 5 5.51 -25.26 66.92
CA SER A 5 6.98 -25.34 66.79
C SER A 5 7.91 -25.52 68.01
N SER A 6 8.84 -26.48 67.83
CA SER A 6 10.32 -26.36 67.92
C SER A 6 11.11 -26.92 69.12
N GLY A 7 12.28 -27.48 68.77
CA GLY A 7 13.48 -27.70 69.60
C GLY A 7 13.78 -29.20 69.79
N THR A 8 14.95 -29.76 69.46
CA THR A 8 16.30 -29.23 69.69
C THR A 8 17.34 -29.98 68.83
N SER A 9 18.37 -29.22 68.44
CA SER A 9 19.54 -29.56 67.61
C SER A 9 20.49 -30.62 68.18
N ALA A 10 21.23 -31.29 67.30
CA ALA A 10 22.62 -31.69 67.57
C ALA A 10 23.45 -31.77 66.28
N THR A 11 24.55 -31.01 66.34
CA THR A 11 25.69 -30.80 65.43
C THR A 11 26.40 -32.07 64.95
N THR A 12 27.00 -32.04 63.76
CA THR A 12 28.41 -32.46 63.55
C THR A 12 28.97 -31.99 62.19
N SER A 13 30.21 -31.50 62.27
CA SER A 13 31.19 -31.13 61.23
C SER A 13 31.33 -32.16 60.10
N GLY A 14 31.88 -31.91 58.92
CA GLY A 14 32.56 -30.79 58.26
C GLY A 14 32.55 -31.15 56.76
N THR A 15 32.81 -30.27 55.80
CA THR A 15 34.12 -29.73 55.45
C THR A 15 33.87 -28.85 54.23
N ASN A 16 34.31 -27.60 54.25
CA ASN A 16 34.26 -26.71 53.10
C ASN A 16 35.46 -26.97 52.19
N THR A 17 35.23 -27.10 50.88
CA THR A 17 36.11 -26.55 49.84
C THR A 17 35.27 -26.30 48.59
N SER A 18 35.09 -25.02 48.29
CA SER A 18 34.32 -24.49 47.15
C SER A 18 35.11 -24.56 45.85
N THR A 19 34.45 -24.87 44.74
CA THR A 19 34.73 -24.23 43.44
C THR A 19 33.44 -24.17 42.63
N ALA A 20 33.22 -23.01 41.99
CA ALA A 20 31.96 -22.46 41.51
C ALA A 20 31.16 -23.32 40.51
N THR A 21 29.84 -23.41 40.76
CA THR A 21 28.83 -23.87 39.81
C THR A 21 28.18 -22.65 39.16
N THR A 22 28.47 -22.38 37.89
CA THR A 22 27.74 -21.37 37.12
C THR A 22 26.38 -21.95 36.72
N ALA A 23 25.31 -21.36 37.24
CA ALA A 23 23.94 -21.72 36.90
C ALA A 23 23.64 -21.39 35.43
N VAL A 24 23.32 -22.42 34.64
CA VAL A 24 22.65 -22.23 33.34
C VAL A 24 21.19 -21.93 33.64
N SER A 25 20.86 -20.63 33.62
CA SER A 25 19.47 -20.18 33.57
C SER A 25 18.96 -20.45 32.15
N ALA A 26 17.95 -21.33 32.04
CA ALA A 26 17.22 -21.58 30.81
C ALA A 26 16.36 -20.35 30.47
N GLY A 27 17.01 -19.31 29.95
CA GLY A 27 16.33 -18.21 29.27
C GLY A 27 15.90 -18.70 27.89
N THR A 28 14.60 -18.84 27.69
CA THR A 28 13.97 -19.02 26.37
C THR A 28 14.58 -18.02 25.39
N PRO A 29 15.27 -18.46 24.32
CA PRO A 29 15.60 -17.54 23.24
C PRO A 29 14.28 -17.23 22.54
N ALA A 30 13.75 -16.03 22.77
CA ALA A 30 12.86 -15.42 21.80
C ALA A 30 13.68 -15.31 20.51
N LEU A 31 13.49 -16.28 19.61
CA LEU A 31 13.93 -16.23 18.24
C LEU A 31 13.22 -15.05 17.60
N GLN A 32 13.78 -13.84 17.74
CA GLN A 32 13.55 -12.78 16.79
C GLN A 32 14.16 -13.26 15.48
N ALA A 33 13.33 -13.89 14.66
CA ALA A 33 13.65 -14.12 13.27
C ALA A 33 14.02 -12.75 12.67
N PRO A 34 15.23 -12.60 12.10
CA PRO A 34 15.45 -11.50 11.17
C PRO A 34 14.38 -11.67 10.10
N SER A 35 13.61 -10.61 9.84
CA SER A 35 12.69 -10.56 8.70
C SER A 35 13.53 -10.62 7.42
N GLN A 36 14.03 -11.81 7.07
CA GLN A 36 14.69 -12.06 5.80
C GLN A 36 13.58 -11.99 4.76
N LEU A 37 13.30 -10.78 4.28
CA LEU A 37 12.61 -10.59 3.03
C LEU A 37 13.21 -11.57 2.03
N SER A 38 12.36 -12.30 1.32
CA SER A 38 12.82 -13.17 0.24
C SER A 38 13.70 -12.34 -0.71
N VAL A 39 14.69 -12.96 -1.37
CA VAL A 39 15.55 -12.28 -2.35
C VAL A 39 14.70 -11.47 -3.34
N ILE A 40 13.56 -12.04 -3.75
CA ILE A 40 12.55 -11.42 -4.62
C ILE A 40 11.98 -10.14 -3.99
N ASP A 41 11.61 -10.15 -2.71
CA ASP A 41 11.08 -8.96 -2.03
C ASP A 41 12.08 -7.83 -1.90
N ARG A 42 13.37 -8.16 -1.75
CA ARG A 42 14.45 -7.19 -1.69
C ARG A 42 14.70 -6.55 -3.05
N GLU A 43 14.63 -7.32 -4.13
CA GLU A 43 14.75 -6.81 -5.49
C GLU A 43 13.54 -5.96 -5.91
N LEU A 44 12.35 -6.25 -5.38
CA LEU A 44 11.14 -5.47 -5.64
C LEU A 44 11.07 -4.16 -4.81
N LYS A 45 11.77 -4.10 -3.68
CA LYS A 45 11.77 -2.96 -2.74
C LYS A 45 13.19 -2.48 -2.41
N PRO A 46 14.02 -2.09 -3.41
CA PRO A 46 15.39 -1.64 -3.15
C PRO A 46 15.45 -0.28 -2.43
N TRP A 47 14.37 0.50 -2.46
CA TRP A 47 14.28 1.81 -1.80
C TRP A 47 13.09 1.87 -0.84
N ASN A 48 13.18 2.75 0.16
CA ASN A 48 12.07 3.03 1.06
C ASN A 48 10.96 3.79 0.34
N LEU A 49 9.73 3.72 0.87
CA LEU A 49 8.62 4.51 0.34
C LEU A 49 8.94 6.01 0.47
N TYR A 50 8.82 6.74 -0.64
CA TYR A 50 9.13 8.18 -0.76
C TYR A 50 10.61 8.55 -0.68
N ASP A 51 11.50 7.56 -0.67
CA ASP A 51 12.92 7.81 -0.84
C ASP A 51 13.24 8.05 -2.33
N LEU A 52 14.01 9.11 -2.60
CA LEU A 52 14.45 9.51 -3.92
C LEU A 52 15.89 9.07 -4.23
N SER A 53 16.58 8.41 -3.30
CA SER A 53 17.96 7.95 -3.51
C SER A 53 18.13 7.05 -4.75
N GLY A 54 17.05 6.39 -5.17
CA GLY A 54 17.00 5.56 -6.37
C GLY A 54 16.67 6.28 -7.68
N ALA A 55 16.19 7.53 -7.63
CA ALA A 55 15.78 8.25 -8.82
C ALA A 55 16.94 9.00 -9.45
N GLU A 56 17.06 8.91 -10.77
CA GLU A 56 18.02 9.69 -11.55
C GLU A 56 17.42 11.05 -11.89
N SER A 57 18.14 12.12 -11.54
CA SER A 57 17.70 13.51 -11.75
C SER A 57 16.22 13.74 -11.34
N PRO A 58 15.82 13.37 -10.11
CA PRO A 58 14.43 13.49 -9.70
C PRO A 58 14.00 14.95 -9.65
N GLU A 59 12.72 15.18 -9.88
CA GLU A 59 12.09 16.43 -9.49
C GLU A 59 11.96 16.55 -7.96
N SER A 60 11.35 17.64 -7.49
CA SER A 60 11.05 17.81 -6.08
C SER A 60 10.24 16.62 -5.54
N LEU A 61 10.48 16.26 -4.28
CA LEU A 61 9.74 15.17 -3.62
C LEU A 61 8.23 15.35 -3.72
N LYS A 62 7.75 16.59 -3.61
CA LYS A 62 6.33 16.93 -3.77
C LYS A 62 5.80 16.55 -5.16
N THR A 63 6.56 16.84 -6.21
CA THR A 63 6.14 16.51 -7.58
C THR A 63 6.20 15.02 -7.84
N MET A 64 7.28 14.35 -7.41
CA MET A 64 7.41 12.89 -7.51
C MET A 64 6.29 12.17 -6.76
N HIS A 65 5.84 12.71 -5.62
CA HIS A 65 4.69 12.21 -4.88
C HIS A 65 3.38 12.37 -5.69
N ALA A 66 3.14 13.53 -6.29
CA ALA A 66 1.98 13.74 -7.15
C ALA A 66 1.98 12.77 -8.36
N TYR A 67 3.13 12.53 -8.98
CA TYR A 67 3.27 11.53 -10.04
C TYR A 67 3.00 10.11 -9.54
N PHE A 68 3.40 9.77 -8.32
CA PHE A 68 3.09 8.47 -7.73
C PHE A 68 1.60 8.23 -7.55
N HIS A 69 0.86 9.24 -7.09
CA HIS A 69 -0.59 9.17 -7.00
C HIS A 69 -1.23 8.89 -8.37
N ARG A 70 -0.81 9.63 -9.40
CA ARG A 70 -1.25 9.46 -10.80
C ARG A 70 -0.92 8.06 -11.33
N PHE A 71 0.34 7.64 -11.18
CA PHE A 71 0.82 6.31 -11.59
C PHE A 71 0.02 5.16 -10.95
N ARG A 72 -0.36 5.29 -9.69
CA ARG A 72 -1.18 4.28 -9.01
C ARG A 72 -2.63 4.30 -9.49
N ALA A 73 -3.19 5.49 -9.70
CA ALA A 73 -4.54 5.66 -10.22
C ALA A 73 -4.72 4.98 -11.59
N LEU A 74 -3.69 4.97 -12.44
CA LEU A 74 -3.69 4.22 -13.71
C LEU A 74 -3.99 2.72 -13.55
N ARG A 75 -3.67 2.14 -12.39
CA ARG A 75 -3.96 0.72 -12.09
C ARG A 75 -5.26 0.54 -11.30
N GLY A 76 -6.11 1.56 -11.20
CA GLY A 76 -7.31 1.53 -10.36
C GLY A 76 -7.02 1.42 -8.86
N ASN A 77 -5.79 1.72 -8.44
CA ASN A 77 -5.36 1.58 -7.05
C ASN A 77 -5.16 2.96 -6.44
N GLY A 78 -5.92 3.32 -5.40
CA GLY A 78 -5.67 4.51 -4.58
C GLY A 78 -4.43 4.37 -3.70
N VAL A 79 -4.12 5.37 -2.89
CA VAL A 79 -3.07 5.26 -1.85
C VAL A 79 -3.62 5.04 -0.43
N GLU A 80 -4.90 5.35 -0.22
CA GLU A 80 -5.54 5.32 1.10
C GLU A 80 -5.94 3.89 1.47
N GLY A 81 -5.73 3.51 2.74
CA GLY A 81 -6.03 2.16 3.24
C GLY A 81 -5.15 1.05 2.64
N VAL A 82 -4.10 1.39 1.89
CA VAL A 82 -3.21 0.42 1.25
C VAL A 82 -2.06 0.04 2.18
N ALA A 83 -1.75 -1.26 2.25
CA ALA A 83 -0.60 -1.76 3.00
C ALA A 83 0.71 -1.09 2.57
N HIS A 84 1.53 -0.71 3.55
CA HIS A 84 2.81 -0.02 3.31
C HIS A 84 3.70 -0.73 2.28
N ASP A 85 3.83 -2.06 2.39
CA ASP A 85 4.61 -2.87 1.45
C ASP A 85 4.15 -2.76 -0.01
N SER A 86 2.84 -2.64 -0.23
CA SER A 86 2.27 -2.48 -1.57
C SER A 86 2.56 -1.09 -2.14
N LEU A 87 2.50 -0.07 -1.28
CA LEU A 87 2.91 1.29 -1.64
C LEU A 87 4.40 1.33 -1.97
N GLN A 88 5.25 0.74 -1.14
CA GLN A 88 6.70 0.71 -1.34
C GLN A 88 7.08 0.00 -2.65
N ARG A 89 6.51 -1.17 -2.93
CA ARG A 89 6.72 -1.87 -4.21
C ARG A 89 6.30 -1.02 -5.40
N SER A 90 5.15 -0.35 -5.29
CA SER A 90 4.66 0.51 -6.36
C SER A 90 5.54 1.74 -6.56
N TRP A 91 6.08 2.30 -5.47
CA TRP A 91 7.01 3.43 -5.51
C TRP A 91 8.30 3.02 -6.21
N CYS A 92 8.90 1.90 -5.80
CA CYS A 92 10.10 1.36 -6.46
C CYS A 92 9.86 1.08 -7.94
N ALA A 93 8.72 0.51 -8.30
CA ALA A 93 8.36 0.28 -9.71
C ALA A 93 8.22 1.59 -10.50
N MET A 94 7.69 2.65 -9.89
CA MET A 94 7.63 3.98 -10.51
C MET A 94 9.04 4.54 -10.74
N ILE A 95 9.92 4.47 -9.74
CA ILE A 95 11.31 4.95 -9.82
C ILE A 95 12.09 4.19 -10.90
N VAL A 96 11.94 2.86 -10.98
CA VAL A 96 12.54 2.05 -12.06
C VAL A 96 12.04 2.51 -13.44
N ARG A 97 10.75 2.79 -13.57
CA ARG A 97 10.18 3.28 -14.84
C ARG A 97 10.67 4.68 -15.19
N TRP A 98 10.72 5.59 -14.22
CA TRP A 98 11.27 6.94 -14.35
C TRP A 98 12.70 6.88 -14.92
N ASN A 99 13.60 6.14 -14.24
CA ASN A 99 14.99 5.99 -14.69
C ASN A 99 15.08 5.36 -16.08
N ARG A 100 14.28 4.32 -16.36
CA ARG A 100 14.26 3.68 -17.68
C ARG A 100 13.89 4.68 -18.78
N MET A 101 12.90 5.53 -18.53
CA MET A 101 12.43 6.50 -19.52
C MET A 101 13.43 7.63 -19.72
N LEU A 102 14.01 8.15 -18.63
CA LEU A 102 15.08 9.14 -18.68
C LEU A 102 16.28 8.62 -19.50
N ARG A 103 16.74 7.40 -19.24
CA ARG A 103 17.84 6.77 -19.99
C ARG A 103 17.50 6.49 -21.46
N ALA A 104 16.22 6.40 -21.79
CA ALA A 104 15.73 6.22 -23.15
C ALA A 104 15.41 7.56 -23.84
N ASP A 105 15.71 8.70 -23.21
CA ASP A 105 15.37 10.04 -23.69
C ASP A 105 13.87 10.23 -23.99
N THR A 106 13.04 9.66 -23.11
CA THR A 106 11.57 9.75 -23.19
C THR A 106 11.00 10.32 -21.89
N SER A 107 9.90 11.07 -21.97
CA SER A 107 9.30 11.71 -20.80
C SER A 107 8.34 10.77 -20.06
N PHE A 108 8.64 10.51 -18.78
CA PHE A 108 7.73 9.79 -17.89
C PHE A 108 6.38 10.52 -17.73
N VAL A 109 6.40 11.85 -17.73
CA VAL A 109 5.22 12.69 -17.55
C VAL A 109 4.30 12.61 -18.78
N GLU A 110 4.86 12.73 -19.99
CA GLU A 110 4.09 12.58 -21.23
C GLU A 110 3.48 11.17 -21.32
N TRP A 111 4.23 10.13 -20.92
CA TRP A 111 3.69 8.79 -20.86
C TRP A 111 2.56 8.64 -19.84
N LEU A 112 2.67 9.27 -18.66
CA LEU A 112 1.58 9.28 -17.69
C LEU A 112 0.32 9.91 -18.28
N GLU A 113 0.45 11.08 -18.92
CA GLU A 113 -0.67 11.80 -19.54
C GLU A 113 -1.34 10.97 -20.63
N ALA A 114 -0.56 10.35 -21.53
CA ALA A 114 -1.11 9.48 -22.55
C ALA A 114 -1.83 8.26 -21.96
N CYS A 115 -1.30 7.66 -20.90
CA CYS A 115 -1.98 6.57 -20.21
C CYS A 115 -3.26 7.02 -19.50
N GLU A 116 -3.27 8.21 -18.89
CA GLU A 116 -4.46 8.77 -18.24
C GLU A 116 -5.55 9.08 -19.25
N GLU A 117 -5.19 9.61 -20.42
CA GLU A 117 -6.11 9.84 -21.53
C GLU A 117 -6.76 8.52 -21.97
N VAL A 118 -5.95 7.47 -22.17
CA VAL A 118 -6.45 6.14 -22.53
C VAL A 118 -7.39 5.62 -21.43
N VAL A 119 -6.97 5.64 -20.17
CA VAL A 119 -7.82 5.16 -19.04
C VAL A 119 -9.11 5.97 -18.92
N GLY A 120 -9.07 7.29 -19.14
CA GLY A 120 -10.25 8.15 -19.19
C GLY A 120 -11.19 7.76 -20.33
N ASN A 121 -10.67 7.71 -21.56
CA ASN A 121 -11.44 7.39 -22.77
C ASN A 121 -12.16 6.03 -22.71
N TYR A 122 -11.58 5.06 -22.00
CA TYR A 122 -12.14 3.72 -21.81
C TYR A 122 -12.75 3.50 -20.42
N SER A 123 -12.93 4.56 -19.63
CA SER A 123 -13.60 4.44 -18.34
C SER A 123 -15.06 4.01 -18.55
N LEU A 124 -15.58 3.13 -17.69
CA LEU A 124 -16.98 2.70 -17.79
C LEU A 124 -17.95 3.88 -17.67
N ARG A 125 -17.56 4.94 -16.98
CA ARG A 125 -18.33 6.18 -16.87
C ARG A 125 -18.42 6.89 -18.22
N ASP A 126 -17.30 7.07 -18.91
CA ASP A 126 -17.26 7.81 -20.17
C ASP A 126 -17.81 6.94 -21.32
N LEU A 127 -17.59 5.62 -21.28
CA LEU A 127 -18.28 4.65 -22.13
C LEU A 127 -19.79 4.72 -21.94
N ARG A 128 -20.27 4.74 -20.69
CA ARG A 128 -21.69 4.90 -20.36
C ARG A 128 -22.23 6.20 -20.93
N ALA A 129 -21.55 7.33 -20.73
CA ALA A 129 -21.95 8.62 -21.30
C ALA A 129 -22.06 8.55 -22.83
N ARG A 130 -21.04 8.03 -23.51
CA ARG A 130 -21.01 7.87 -24.98
C ARG A 130 -22.12 6.96 -25.51
N VAL A 131 -22.36 5.82 -24.86
CA VAL A 131 -23.45 4.90 -25.26
C VAL A 131 -24.81 5.57 -25.09
N CYS A 132 -25.01 6.33 -24.01
CA CYS A 132 -26.24 7.08 -23.79
C CYS A 132 -26.44 8.19 -24.82
N THR A 133 -25.41 8.97 -25.14
CA THR A 133 -25.46 9.98 -26.23
C THR A 133 -25.79 9.32 -27.57
N ASN A 134 -25.10 8.25 -27.94
CA ASN A 134 -25.37 7.54 -29.19
C ASN A 134 -26.79 6.93 -29.26
N ALA A 135 -27.34 6.50 -28.12
CA ALA A 135 -28.71 6.02 -28.05
C ALA A 135 -29.71 7.16 -28.27
N TRP A 136 -29.51 8.28 -27.58
CA TRP A 136 -30.31 9.49 -27.74
C TRP A 136 -30.30 10.02 -29.18
N ASP A 137 -29.11 10.16 -29.78
CA ASP A 137 -28.95 10.66 -31.16
C ASP A 137 -29.62 9.74 -32.19
N ALA A 138 -29.71 8.45 -31.89
CA ALA A 138 -30.41 7.46 -32.71
C ALA A 138 -31.91 7.32 -32.37
N GLY A 139 -32.46 8.14 -31.48
CA GLY A 139 -33.85 8.05 -31.01
C GLY A 139 -34.16 6.74 -30.26
N ARG A 140 -33.15 6.11 -29.66
CA ARG A 140 -33.26 4.84 -28.92
C ARG A 140 -33.15 5.09 -27.42
N ILE A 141 -33.86 4.27 -26.66
CA ILE A 141 -33.82 4.31 -25.19
C ILE A 141 -32.65 3.45 -24.69
N CYS A 142 -31.77 4.03 -23.88
CA CYS A 142 -30.69 3.28 -23.22
C CYS A 142 -31.13 2.75 -21.84
N TYR A 143 -30.46 1.70 -21.34
CA TYR A 143 -30.73 1.11 -20.02
C TYR A 143 -30.72 2.17 -18.90
N VAL A 144 -29.85 3.17 -18.99
CA VAL A 144 -29.76 4.25 -17.99
C VAL A 144 -31.03 5.11 -17.97
N GLN A 145 -31.57 5.48 -19.13
CA GLN A 145 -32.80 6.24 -19.22
C GLN A 145 -34.00 5.42 -18.67
N VAL A 146 -34.04 4.11 -18.93
CA VAL A 146 -35.06 3.21 -18.37
C VAL A 146 -34.95 3.08 -16.85
N ARG A 147 -33.73 3.01 -16.30
CA ARG A 147 -33.49 2.71 -14.89
C ARG A 147 -33.44 3.92 -13.97
N GLU A 148 -32.93 5.04 -14.46
CA GLU A 148 -32.68 6.24 -13.67
C GLU A 148 -33.63 7.39 -14.00
N GLY A 149 -34.49 7.24 -15.02
CA GLY A 149 -35.54 8.23 -15.35
C GLY A 149 -35.02 9.55 -15.92
N HIS A 150 -33.73 9.70 -16.17
CA HIS A 150 -33.14 10.89 -16.77
C HIS A 150 -33.27 10.87 -18.30
N ALA A 151 -33.78 11.95 -18.90
CA ALA A 151 -33.87 12.11 -20.35
C ALA A 151 -32.48 12.15 -21.03
N VAL A 152 -31.44 12.63 -20.31
CA VAL A 152 -30.04 12.65 -20.76
C VAL A 152 -29.14 12.31 -19.57
N CYS A 153 -28.13 11.46 -19.78
CA CYS A 153 -27.12 11.16 -18.77
C CYS A 153 -26.23 12.38 -18.51
N GLY A 154 -26.21 12.87 -17.28
CA GLY A 154 -25.41 14.04 -16.88
C GLY A 154 -26.22 15.29 -16.54
N SER A 155 -27.53 15.31 -16.83
CA SER A 155 -28.43 16.22 -16.12
C SER A 155 -28.56 15.71 -14.69
N SER A 156 -27.79 16.29 -13.76
CA SER A 156 -28.15 16.27 -12.35
C SER A 156 -29.51 16.96 -12.22
N GLY A 157 -30.57 16.18 -12.38
CA GLY A 157 -31.94 16.63 -12.22
C GLY A 157 -32.11 17.01 -10.76
N ASN A 158 -32.09 18.30 -10.47
CA ASN A 158 -32.75 18.84 -9.30
C ASN A 158 -34.23 18.52 -9.50
N PHE A 159 -34.67 17.36 -8.99
CA PHE A 159 -36.08 17.14 -8.76
C PHE A 159 -36.47 18.04 -7.59
N SER A 160 -36.91 19.26 -7.91
CA SER A 160 -37.78 20.00 -7.01
C SER A 160 -39.04 19.16 -6.84
N GLU A 161 -39.20 18.56 -5.67
CA GLU A 161 -40.49 18.04 -5.22
C GLU A 161 -41.46 19.22 -5.10
N GLU A 162 -42.41 19.29 -6.02
CA GLU A 162 -43.64 20.05 -5.85
C GLU A 162 -44.80 19.13 -6.23
N ASN A 163 -45.36 18.46 -5.20
CA ASN A 163 -46.79 18.45 -4.85
C ASN A 163 -47.12 17.25 -3.94
#